data_AF-A0A969GNL7-F1
#
_entry.id   AF-A0A969GNL7-F1
#
_cell.length_a   1.000
_cell.length_b   1.000
_cell.length_c   1.000
_cell.angle_alpha   90.00
_cell.angle_beta   90.00
_cell.angle_gamma   90.00
#
_symmetry.space_group_name_H-M   'P 1'
#
loop_
_entity.id
_entity.type
_entity.pdbx_description
1 polymer ?
#
loop_
_entity_poly.entity_id
_entity_poly.type
_entity_poly.pdbx_seq_one_letter_code
_entity_poly.pdbx_strand_id
1 'polypeptide(L)'
;MDKQTNHQMESASAPVPDQLNARIGVLTRREVEARILAPVIDALAAEFGSERVHEILRNTIVQIAREQGAALVELMKGDSLCDFADSLRFWTQDNAT
;
A
#
# COMPACT_ATOMS: atom_id res chain seq x y z
N MET A 1 -3.90 41.75 8.82
CA MET A 1 -4.36 41.70 7.42
C MET A 1 -3.18 41.42 6.54
N ASP A 2 -3.12 40.43 5.67
CA ASP A 2 -3.70 39.10 5.64
C ASP A 2 -2.71 38.23 4.86
N LYS A 3 -2.79 36.94 5.12
CA LYS A 3 -1.85 35.89 4.72
C LYS A 3 -1.69 35.79 3.20
N GLN A 4 -0.46 35.91 2.71
CA GLN A 4 -0.05 35.23 1.47
C GLN A 4 0.66 33.93 1.89
N THR A 5 -0.09 32.95 2.38
CA THR A 5 0.47 31.62 2.65
C THR A 5 0.40 30.81 1.37
N ASN A 6 1.59 30.67 0.78
CA ASN A 6 1.96 29.78 -0.32
C ASN A 6 1.35 28.37 -0.15
N HIS A 7 0.31 28.03 -0.92
CA HIS A 7 -0.17 26.66 -1.08
C HIS A 7 0.72 25.96 -2.13
N GLN A 8 1.93 25.60 -1.72
CA GLN A 8 2.65 24.52 -2.39
C GLN A 8 2.02 23.21 -1.92
N MET A 9 1.28 22.55 -2.81
CA MET A 9 0.94 21.13 -2.72
C MET A 9 2.24 20.33 -2.81
N GLU A 10 2.94 20.22 -1.69
CA GLU A 10 4.05 19.30 -1.51
C GLU A 10 3.57 18.18 -0.59
N SER A 11 3.31 17.01 -1.16
CA SER A 11 3.60 15.71 -0.54
C SER A 11 3.01 14.57 -1.38
N ALA A 12 3.57 14.35 -2.57
CA ALA A 12 3.82 12.96 -2.94
C ALA A 12 5.02 12.50 -2.09
N SER A 13 4.77 12.28 -0.78
CA SER A 13 5.76 11.68 0.10
C SER A 13 6.16 10.36 -0.55
N ALA A 14 7.47 10.13 -0.74
CA ALA A 14 7.98 8.84 -1.15
C ALA A 14 7.33 7.74 -0.28
N PRO A 15 7.01 6.56 -0.85
CA PRO A 15 6.39 5.49 -0.10
C PRO A 15 7.30 5.15 1.08
N VAL A 16 6.78 5.32 2.31
CA VAL A 16 7.49 4.94 3.52
C VAL A 16 7.87 3.47 3.39
N PRO A 17 9.15 3.09 3.56
CA PRO A 17 9.57 1.70 3.49
C PRO A 17 8.66 0.83 4.35
N ASP A 18 8.14 -0.25 3.77
CA ASP A 18 7.19 -1.13 4.42
C ASP A 18 7.86 -1.99 5.50
N GLN A 19 8.11 -1.38 6.66
CA GLN A 19 8.74 -2.03 7.82
C GLN A 19 7.74 -2.87 8.64
N LEU A 20 6.44 -2.80 8.31
CA LEU A 20 5.40 -3.41 9.13
C LEU A 20 5.39 -4.94 8.96
N ASN A 21 5.71 -5.43 7.75
CA ASN A 21 5.79 -6.86 7.45
C ASN A 21 6.92 -7.57 8.22
N ALA A 22 7.87 -6.84 8.80
CA ALA A 22 8.90 -7.39 9.69
C ALA A 22 8.42 -7.58 11.15
N ARG A 23 7.25 -7.03 11.51
CA ARG A 23 6.71 -7.04 12.89
C ARG A 23 5.39 -7.82 12.99
N ILE A 24 4.57 -7.81 11.94
CA ILE A 24 3.30 -8.55 11.86
C ILE A 24 3.20 -9.28 10.52
N GLY A 25 2.58 -10.47 10.49
CA GLY A 25 2.36 -11.20 9.25
C GLY A 25 1.44 -10.46 8.28
N VAL A 26 1.66 -10.67 6.97
CA VAL A 26 0.96 -9.92 5.91
C VAL A 26 -0.55 -10.14 5.97
N LEU A 27 -1.01 -11.35 6.31
CA LEU A 27 -2.44 -11.64 6.40
C LEU A 27 -3.13 -10.84 7.51
N THR A 28 -2.56 -10.81 8.72
CA THR A 28 -3.08 -10.02 9.85
C THR A 28 -3.19 -8.54 9.47
N ARG A 29 -2.17 -8.01 8.80
CA ARG A 29 -2.20 -6.63 8.32
C ARG A 29 -3.31 -6.40 7.28
N ARG A 30 -3.40 -7.26 6.26
CA ARG A 30 -4.39 -7.13 5.18
C ARG A 30 -5.81 -7.26 5.72
N GLU A 31 -6.04 -8.08 6.73
CA GLU A 31 -7.32 -8.17 7.42
C GLU A 31 -7.68 -6.85 8.10
N VAL A 32 -6.76 -6.22 8.82
CA VAL A 32 -6.98 -4.90 9.45
C VAL A 32 -7.26 -3.83 8.41
N GLU A 33 -6.47 -3.77 7.33
CA GLU A 33 -6.68 -2.82 6.23
C GLU A 33 -8.05 -3.01 5.59
N ALA A 34 -8.45 -4.25 5.29
CA ALA A 34 -9.75 -4.57 4.70
C ALA A 34 -10.92 -4.18 5.62
N ARG A 35 -10.81 -4.44 6.93
CA ARG A 35 -11.84 -4.06 7.92
C ARG A 35 -12.06 -2.54 8.01
N ILE A 36 -11.02 -1.75 7.74
CA ILE A 36 -11.12 -0.29 7.72
C ILE A 36 -11.59 0.23 6.36
N LEU A 37 -11.00 -0.27 5.27
CA LEU A 37 -11.24 0.26 3.93
C LEU A 37 -12.59 -0.16 3.36
N ALA A 38 -13.04 -1.40 3.59
CA ALA A 38 -14.30 -1.89 3.04
C ALA A 38 -15.50 -0.96 3.31
N PRO A 39 -15.81 -0.57 4.58
CA PRO A 39 -16.94 0.32 4.84
C PRO A 39 -16.78 1.73 4.23
N VAL A 40 -15.54 2.21 4.07
CA VAL A 40 -15.26 3.49 3.41
C VAL A 40 -15.55 3.38 1.90
N ILE A 41 -15.12 2.30 1.27
CA ILE A 41 -15.37 2.04 -0.15
C ILE A 41 -16.86 1.91 -0.41
N ASP A 42 -17.59 1.20 0.45
CA ASP A 42 -19.05 1.04 0.34
C ASP A 42 -19.76 2.39 0.43
N ALA A 43 -19.37 3.26 1.37
CA ALA A 43 -19.93 4.61 1.50
C ALA A 43 -19.65 5.48 0.26
N LEU A 44 -18.44 5.41 -0.28
CA LEU A 44 -18.08 6.14 -1.51
C LEU A 44 -18.85 5.59 -2.73
N ALA A 45 -18.99 4.27 -2.84
CA ALA A 45 -19.71 3.63 -3.93
C ALA A 45 -21.20 3.96 -3.90
N ALA A 46 -21.79 4.10 -2.71
CA ALA A 46 -23.17 4.52 -2.53
C ALA A 46 -23.40 5.97 -3.00
N GLU A 47 -22.47 6.88 -2.72
CA GLU A 47 -22.58 8.31 -3.06
C GLU A 47 -22.22 8.60 -4.53
N PHE A 48 -21.13 7.99 -5.03
CA PHE A 48 -20.51 8.36 -6.31
C PHE A 48 -20.67 7.29 -7.40
N GLY A 49 -21.33 6.17 -7.09
CA GLY A 49 -21.53 5.04 -7.99
C GLY A 49 -20.40 4.01 -7.94
N SER A 50 -20.77 2.74 -7.85
CA SER A 50 -19.85 1.63 -7.65
C SER A 50 -18.82 1.45 -8.78
N GLU A 51 -19.24 1.53 -10.05
CA GLU A 51 -18.34 1.32 -11.19
C GLU A 51 -17.16 2.31 -11.18
N ARG A 52 -17.47 3.60 -10.99
CA ARG A 52 -16.45 4.65 -11.02
C ARG A 52 -15.50 4.54 -9.82
N VAL A 53 -16.04 4.27 -8.64
CA VAL A 53 -15.23 4.10 -7.41
C VAL A 53 -14.29 2.90 -7.55
N HIS A 54 -14.79 1.75 -8.03
CA HIS A 54 -13.98 0.56 -8.23
C HIS A 54 -12.90 0.73 -9.31
N GLU A 55 -13.19 1.45 -10.39
CA GLU A 55 -12.20 1.77 -11.43
C GLU A 55 -11.04 2.59 -10.85
N ILE A 56 -11.35 3.65 -10.10
CA ILE A 56 -10.34 4.48 -9.44
C ILE A 56 -9.52 3.62 -8.47
N LEU A 57 -10.19 2.86 -7.60
CA LEU A 57 -9.51 2.01 -6.62
C LEU A 57 -8.55 1.02 -7.28
N ARG A 58 -8.97 0.36 -8.35
CA ARG A 58 -8.14 -0.58 -9.10
C ARG A 58 -6.87 0.12 -9.60
N ASN A 59 -7.01 1.25 -10.25
CA ASN A 59 -5.87 1.97 -10.83
C ASN A 59 -4.91 2.44 -9.72
N THR A 60 -5.44 2.98 -8.62
CA THR A 60 -4.65 3.42 -7.48
C THR A 60 -3.92 2.26 -6.80
N ILE A 61 -4.58 1.13 -6.53
CA ILE A 61 -3.96 -0.04 -5.89
C ILE A 61 -2.85 -0.61 -6.77
N VAL A 62 -3.07 -0.71 -8.09
CA VAL A 62 -2.04 -1.17 -9.04
C VAL A 62 -0.84 -0.24 -9.06
N GLN A 63 -1.07 1.08 -9.05
CA GLN A 63 0.00 2.07 -9.00
C GLN A 63 0.82 1.94 -7.70
N ILE A 64 0.14 1.90 -6.55
CA ILE A 64 0.79 1.73 -5.24
C ILE A 64 1.61 0.44 -5.19
N ALA A 65 1.06 -0.67 -5.70
CA ALA A 65 1.77 -1.95 -5.71
C ALA A 65 3.06 -1.89 -6.55
N ARG A 66 3.05 -1.19 -7.69
CA ARG A 66 4.23 -0.98 -8.53
C ARG A 66 5.28 -0.11 -7.84
N GLU A 67 4.85 1.00 -7.23
CA GLU A 67 5.75 1.90 -6.50
C GLU A 67 6.38 1.21 -5.29
N GLN A 68 5.60 0.46 -4.53
CA GLN A 68 6.08 -0.32 -3.38
C GLN A 68 7.00 -1.47 -3.82
N GLY A 69 6.68 -2.17 -4.92
CA GLY A 69 7.55 -3.19 -5.49
C GLY A 69 8.89 -2.63 -5.97
N ALA A 70 8.88 -1.43 -6.58
CA ALA A 70 10.11 -0.75 -6.96
C ALA A 70 10.94 -0.32 -5.73
N ALA A 71 10.29 0.21 -4.69
CA ALA A 71 10.95 0.57 -3.44
C ALA A 71 11.50 -0.64 -2.67
N LEU A 72 10.90 -1.83 -2.85
CA LEU A 72 11.38 -3.07 -2.24
C LEU A 72 12.77 -3.46 -2.76
N VAL A 73 13.12 -3.10 -4.00
CA VAL A 73 14.45 -3.36 -4.57
C VAL A 73 15.55 -2.74 -3.71
N GLU A 74 15.33 -1.53 -3.16
CA GLU A 74 16.29 -0.85 -2.29
C GLU A 74 16.47 -1.55 -0.92
N LEU A 75 15.50 -2.36 -0.51
CA LEU A 75 15.53 -3.15 0.73
C LEU A 75 16.08 -4.57 0.50
N MET A 76 16.09 -5.03 -0.75
CA MET A 76 16.60 -6.33 -1.15
C MET A 76 18.10 -6.24 -1.43
N LYS A 77 18.85 -7.32 -1.14
CA LYS A 77 20.30 -7.34 -1.34
C LYS A 77 20.72 -7.54 -2.80
N GLY A 78 19.76 -7.86 -3.68
CA GLY A 78 19.96 -8.17 -5.10
C GLY A 78 18.67 -8.66 -5.75
N ASP A 79 18.76 -9.05 -7.02
CA ASP A 79 17.66 -9.56 -7.86
C ASP A 79 17.76 -11.08 -8.12
N SER A 80 18.53 -11.80 -7.30
CA SER A 80 18.71 -13.24 -7.45
C SER A 80 17.52 -14.04 -6.90
N LEU A 81 17.40 -15.32 -7.31
CA LEU A 81 16.41 -16.23 -6.73
C LEU A 81 16.61 -16.42 -5.22
N CYS A 82 17.85 -16.32 -4.72
CA CYS A 82 18.13 -16.39 -3.29
C CYS A 82 17.59 -15.16 -2.55
N ASP A 83 17.78 -13.97 -3.11
CA ASP A 83 17.24 -12.72 -2.55
C ASP A 83 15.70 -12.75 -2.52
N PHE A 84 15.09 -13.27 -3.60
CA PHE A 84 13.65 -13.50 -3.65
C PHE A 84 13.19 -14.49 -2.56
N ALA A 85 13.86 -15.63 -2.41
CA ALA A 85 13.51 -16.63 -1.39
C ALA A 85 13.60 -16.04 0.03
N ASP A 86 14.61 -15.21 0.31
CA ASP A 86 14.76 -14.52 1.60
C ASP A 86 13.61 -13.53 1.86
N SER A 87 13.00 -12.96 0.82
CA SER A 87 11.84 -12.08 0.94
C SER A 87 10.57 -12.84 1.35
N LEU A 88 10.45 -14.13 1.01
CA LEU A 88 9.26 -14.96 1.29
C LEU A 88 8.98 -15.09 2.78
N ARG A 89 9.97 -14.89 3.64
CA ARG A 89 9.78 -14.90 5.11
C ARG A 89 8.65 -13.95 5.55
N PHE A 90 8.53 -12.80 4.89
CA PHE A 90 7.51 -11.82 5.21
C PHE A 90 6.13 -12.35 4.86
N TRP A 91 6.02 -13.01 3.70
CA TRP A 91 4.78 -13.55 3.14
C TRP A 91 4.33 -14.86 3.76
N THR A 92 5.23 -15.59 4.44
CA THR A 92 4.96 -16.87 5.10
C THR A 92 4.86 -16.75 6.63
N GLN A 93 5.13 -15.56 7.17
CA GLN A 93 5.01 -15.29 8.60
C GLN A 93 3.58 -15.54 9.08
N ASP A 94 3.45 -16.05 10.31
CA ASP A 94 2.16 -16.36 10.95
C ASP A 94 1.32 -17.41 10.17
N ASN A 95 1.98 -18.41 9.56
CA ASN A 95 1.34 -19.48 8.77
C ASN A 95 0.58 -18.98 7.52
N ALA A 96 0.95 -17.80 7.02
CA ALA A 96 0.62 -17.41 5.66
C ALA A 96 1.34 -18.36 4.67
N THR A 97 0.70 -18.65 3.53
CA THR A 97 1.04 -19.77 2.62
C THR A 97 2.45 -19.74 2.05
#